data_AF-A0A7V4J343-F1
#
_entry.id   AF-A0A7V4J343-F1
#
_cell.length_a   1.000
_cell.length_b   1.000
_cell.length_c   1.000
_cell.angle_alpha   90.00
_cell.angle_beta   90.00
_cell.angle_gamma   90.00
#
_symmetry.space_group_name_H-M   'P 1'
#
loop_
_entity.id
_entity.type
_entity.pdbx_description
1 polymer ?
#
loop_
_entity_poly.entity_id
_entity_poly.type
_entity_poly.pdbx_seq_one_letter_code
_entity_poly.pdbx_strand_id
1 'polypeptide(L)'
;WLRRQVTFREQNLLADRFETGFDLIVCRNVVIYFTTEVKQELYRRLCEALRPGGILFVGGTEIISRASELGYETAGITFYRRRNGTERL
;
A
#
# COMPACT_ATOMS: atom_id res chain seq x y z
N TRP A 1 -19.32 -20.34 2.64
CA TRP A 1 -17.98 -20.54 3.22
C TRP A 1 -17.06 -19.35 2.93
N LEU A 2 -16.90 -18.90 1.67
CA LEU A 2 -16.08 -17.73 1.30
C LEU A 2 -16.34 -16.44 2.10
N ARG A 3 -17.62 -16.07 2.29
CA ARG A 3 -17.98 -14.84 3.02
C ARG A 3 -17.47 -14.80 4.46
N ARG A 4 -17.15 -15.94 5.08
CA ARG A 4 -16.61 -16.00 6.45
C ARG A 4 -15.12 -15.63 6.53
N GLN A 5 -14.43 -15.61 5.39
CA GLN A 5 -13.02 -15.21 5.29
C GLN A 5 -12.86 -13.72 4.94
N VAL A 6 -13.97 -13.01 4.77
CA VAL A 6 -13.99 -11.59 4.38
C VAL A 6 -14.64 -10.79 5.50
N THR A 7 -13.90 -9.83 6.04
CA THR A 7 -14.45 -8.83 6.96
C THR A 7 -14.61 -7.53 6.21
N PHE A 8 -15.84 -7.03 6.12
CA PHE A 8 -16.13 -5.70 5.58
C PHE A 8 -16.08 -4.69 6.73
N ARG A 9 -15.42 -3.56 6.50
CA ARG A 9 -15.36 -2.45 7.45
C ARG A 9 -15.49 -1.14 6.69
N GLU A 10 -16.17 -0.19 7.31
CA GLU A 10 -16.10 1.20 6.87
C GLU A 10 -14.75 1.76 7.33
N GLN A 11 -14.01 2.36 6.39
CA GLN A 11 -12.71 2.95 6.67
C GLN A 11 -12.44 4.10 5.70
N ASN A 12 -12.14 5.27 6.25
CA ASN A 12 -11.68 6.43 5.50
C ASN A 12 -10.16 6.36 5.31
N LEU A 13 -9.72 6.21 4.06
CA LEU A 13 -8.30 6.07 3.70
C LEU A 13 -7.44 7.27 4.14
N LEU A 14 -8.03 8.46 4.28
CA LEU A 14 -7.30 9.68 4.63
C LEU A 14 -7.23 9.91 6.14
N ALA A 15 -8.28 9.54 6.88
CA ALA A 15 -8.39 9.84 8.31
C ALA A 15 -8.05 8.64 9.22
N ASP A 16 -8.42 7.42 8.82
CA ASP A 16 -8.41 6.27 9.73
C ASP A 16 -7.10 5.51 9.69
N ARG A 17 -6.68 4.99 10.85
CA ARG A 17 -5.45 4.18 10.93
C ARG A 17 -5.62 2.85 10.19
N PHE A 18 -4.59 2.44 9.46
CA PHE A 18 -4.52 1.11 8.88
C PHE A 18 -4.04 0.11 9.94
N GLU A 19 -4.61 -1.10 9.91
CA GLU A 19 -3.98 -2.25 10.56
C GLU A 19 -2.62 -2.54 9.89
N THR A 20 -1.77 -3.34 10.54
CA THR A 20 -0.43 -3.66 10.05
C THR A 20 -0.23 -5.17 9.90
N GLY A 21 0.83 -5.56 9.19
CA GLY A 21 1.21 -6.96 9.01
C GLY A 21 0.64 -7.63 7.77
N PHE A 22 0.04 -6.86 6.85
CA PHE A 22 -0.54 -7.38 5.62
C PHE A 22 0.53 -7.94 4.66
N ASP A 23 0.27 -9.12 4.09
CA ASP A 23 1.07 -9.72 3.01
C ASP A 23 0.83 -8.99 1.69
N LEU A 24 -0.43 -8.60 1.46
CA LEU A 24 -0.91 -8.00 0.23
C LEU A 24 -1.95 -6.93 0.57
N ILE A 25 -1.75 -5.73 0.02
CA ILE A 25 -2.75 -4.68 -0.02
C ILE A 25 -3.11 -4.44 -1.48
N VAL A 26 -4.40 -4.47 -1.79
CA VAL A 26 -4.94 -4.13 -3.11
C VAL A 26 -5.66 -2.78 -2.99
N CYS A 27 -5.07 -1.73 -3.53
CA CYS A 27 -5.60 -0.37 -3.49
C CYS A 27 -5.65 0.17 -4.92
N ARG A 28 -6.71 -0.19 -5.65
CA ARG A 28 -6.83 0.08 -7.09
C ARG A 28 -8.01 1.01 -7.39
N ASN A 29 -7.77 1.93 -8.33
CA ASN A 29 -8.76 2.82 -8.93
C ASN A 29 -9.44 3.79 -7.96
N VAL A 30 -8.76 4.11 -6.85
CA VAL A 30 -9.23 5.05 -5.82
C VAL A 30 -8.25 6.18 -5.59
N VAL A 31 -6.95 5.93 -5.73
CA VAL A 31 -5.92 6.91 -5.40
C VAL A 31 -5.90 8.04 -6.43
N ILE A 32 -6.37 7.78 -7.66
CA ILE A 32 -6.52 8.80 -8.72
C ILE A 32 -7.33 10.03 -8.32
N TYR A 33 -8.24 9.93 -7.35
CA TYR A 33 -9.10 11.04 -6.90
C TYR A 33 -8.41 12.01 -5.93
N PHE A 34 -7.20 11.69 -5.47
CA PHE A 34 -6.50 12.49 -4.47
C PHE A 34 -5.45 13.44 -5.08
N THR A 35 -5.13 14.52 -4.37
CA THR A 35 -4.01 15.41 -4.72
C THR A 35 -2.68 14.68 -4.55
N THR A 36 -1.62 15.16 -5.19
CA THR A 36 -0.29 14.53 -5.16
C THR A 36 0.23 14.35 -3.73
N GLU A 37 0.03 15.35 -2.88
CA GLU A 37 0.48 15.35 -1.48
C GLU A 37 -0.24 14.27 -0.69
N VAL A 38 -1.55 14.16 -0.87
CA VAL A 38 -2.39 13.13 -0.23
C VAL A 38 -2.02 11.73 -0.73
N LYS A 39 -1.72 11.57 -2.02
CA LYS A 39 -1.25 10.30 -2.59
C LYS A 39 0.05 9.83 -1.93
N GLN A 40 1.03 10.72 -1.82
CA GLN A 40 2.34 10.40 -1.22
C GLN A 40 2.20 9.95 0.23
N GLU A 41 1.41 10.69 1.01
CA GLU A 41 1.15 10.33 2.41
C GLU A 41 0.38 9.01 2.55
N LEU A 42 -0.64 8.79 1.71
CA LEU A 42 -1.38 7.53 1.69
C LEU A 42 -0.45 6.36 1.35
N TYR A 43 0.40 6.47 0.32
CA TYR A 43 1.31 5.40 -0.06
C TYR A 43 2.36 5.09 1.01
N ARG A 44 2.83 6.10 1.75
CA ARG A 44 3.72 5.91 2.91
C ARG A 44 3.02 5.09 3.99
N ARG A 45 1.78 5.46 4.35
CA ARG A 45 0.98 4.73 5.35
C ARG A 45 0.66 3.31 4.94
N LEU A 46 0.33 3.09 3.66
CA LEU A 46 0.13 1.73 3.10
C LEU A 46 1.43 0.91 3.14
N CYS A 47 2.59 1.53 2.98
CA CYS A 47 3.89 0.86 3.08
C CYS A 47 4.11 0.35 4.50
N GLU A 48 3.82 1.22 5.49
CA GLU A 48 3.95 0.89 6.91
C GLU A 48 2.98 -0.23 7.35
N ALA A 49 1.81 -0.32 6.72
CA ALA A 49 0.81 -1.35 6.95
C ALA A 49 1.22 -2.74 6.40
N LEU A 50 2.06 -2.81 5.36
CA LEU A 50 2.57 -4.07 4.84
C LEU A 50 3.61 -4.69 5.77
N ARG A 51 3.74 -6.01 5.83
CA ARG A 51 4.95 -6.61 6.40
C ARG A 51 6.18 -6.36 5.50
N PRO A 52 7.42 -6.42 6.03
CA PRO A 52 8.62 -6.54 5.19
C PRO A 52 8.44 -7.62 4.10
N GLY A 53 8.69 -7.27 2.84
CA GLY A 53 8.47 -8.16 1.70
C GLY A 53 7.02 -8.27 1.22
N GLY A 54 6.06 -7.62 1.88
CA GLY A 54 4.65 -7.56 1.45
C GLY A 54 4.45 -6.71 0.20
N ILE A 55 3.34 -6.91 -0.52
CA ILE A 55 3.05 -6.30 -1.82
C ILE A 55 1.91 -5.29 -1.73
N LEU A 56 2.11 -4.12 -2.32
CA LEU A 56 1.05 -3.20 -2.72
C LEU A 56 0.76 -3.40 -4.21
N PHE A 57 -0.51 -3.64 -4.55
CA PHE A 57 -1.02 -3.72 -5.91
C PHE A 57 -1.95 -2.54 -6.21
N VAL A 58 -1.55 -1.70 -7.17
CA VAL A 58 -2.29 -0.49 -7.58
C VAL A 58 -2.91 -0.63 -8.98
N GLY A 59 -3.71 0.36 -9.38
CA GLY A 59 -4.29 0.47 -10.72
C GLY A 59 -3.27 0.83 -11.79
N GLY A 60 -3.61 0.55 -13.06
CA GLY A 60 -2.71 0.78 -14.20
C GLY A 60 -2.32 2.24 -14.43
N THR A 61 -3.15 3.18 -13.95
CA THR A 61 -2.92 4.62 -14.02
C THR A 61 -2.39 5.20 -12.70
N GLU A 62 -2.09 4.35 -11.71
CA GLU A 62 -1.76 4.75 -10.32
C GLU A 62 -0.28 4.51 -10.00
N ILE A 63 0.60 4.64 -11.00
CA ILE A 63 2.04 4.41 -10.85
C ILE A 63 2.62 5.33 -9.77
N ILE A 64 3.34 4.72 -8.83
CA ILE A 64 3.99 5.43 -7.72
C ILE A 64 5.34 5.96 -8.19
N SER A 65 5.41 7.28 -8.43
CA SER A 65 6.67 7.96 -8.69
C SER A 65 7.57 7.93 -7.46
N ARG A 66 8.88 7.70 -7.66
CA ARG A 66 9.89 7.67 -6.58
C ARG A 66 9.54 6.67 -5.46
N ALA A 67 8.94 5.52 -5.82
CA ALA A 67 8.49 4.48 -4.88
C ALA A 67 9.59 4.04 -3.88
N SER A 68 10.86 4.09 -4.28
CA SER A 68 12.01 3.81 -3.42
C SER A 68 12.12 4.71 -2.18
N GLU A 69 11.72 5.98 -2.30
CA GLU A 69 11.74 6.95 -1.19
C GLU A 69 10.64 6.66 -0.16
N LEU A 70 9.57 6.01 -0.61
CA LEU A 70 8.47 5.54 0.23
C LEU A 70 8.74 4.14 0.82
N GLY A 71 9.94 3.59 0.62
CA GLY A 71 10.33 2.28 1.14
C GLY A 71 9.87 1.09 0.28
N TYR A 72 9.46 1.32 -0.97
CA TYR A 72 9.11 0.25 -1.90
C TYR A 72 10.26 -0.13 -2.83
N GLU A 73 10.23 -1.35 -3.33
CA GLU A 73 10.91 -1.79 -4.54
C GLU A 73 9.88 -2.12 -5.61
N THR A 74 10.17 -1.81 -6.87
CA THR A 74 9.28 -2.17 -7.98
C THR A 74 9.36 -3.68 -8.21
N ALA A 75 8.22 -4.37 -8.11
CA ALA A 75 8.11 -5.82 -8.34
C ALA A 75 7.36 -6.16 -9.66
N GLY A 76 6.84 -5.14 -10.35
CA GLY A 76 6.13 -5.22 -11.62
C GLY A 76 5.56 -3.86 -11.97
N ILE A 77 4.84 -3.73 -13.09
CA ILE A 77 4.32 -2.43 -13.57
C ILE A 77 3.43 -1.76 -12.52
N THR A 78 2.55 -2.52 -11.86
CA THR A 78 1.60 -2.03 -10.85
C THR A 78 1.80 -2.69 -9.48
N PHE A 79 2.94 -3.36 -9.28
CA PHE A 79 3.23 -4.11 -8.06
C PHE A 79 4.48 -3.52 -7.39
N TYR A 80 4.35 -3.20 -6.11
CA TYR A 80 5.41 -2.60 -5.30
C TYR A 80 5.60 -3.43 -4.04
N ARG A 81 6.82 -3.86 -3.75
CA ARG A 81 7.13 -4.63 -2.55
C ARG A 81 7.70 -3.73 -1.47
N ARG A 82 7.23 -3.84 -0.23
CA ARG A 82 7.87 -3.17 0.90
C ARG A 82 9.28 -3.74 1.06
N ARG A 83 10.29 -2.87 1.07
CA ARG A 83 11.68 -3.27 1.32
C ARG A 83 11.78 -3.90 2.71
N ASN A 84 12.59 -4.94 2.81
CA ASN A 84 12.98 -5.44 4.12
C ASN A 84 13.76 -4.33 4.81
N GLY A 85 13.28 -3.89 5.98
CA GLY A 85 14.04 -2.95 6.79
C GLY A 85 15.43 -3.55 6.98
N THR A 86 16.48 -2.82 6.63
CA THR A 86 17.86 -3.22 6.89
C THR A 86 17.90 -3.73 8.33
N GLU A 87 18.16 -5.01 8.54
CA GLU A 87 18.58 -5.48 9.85
C GLU A 87 19.78 -4.61 10.19
N ARG A 88 19.62 -3.73 11.18
CA ARG A 88 20.78 -3.10 11.79
C ARG A 88 21.55 -4.24 12.44
N LEU A 89 22.59 -4.71 11.75
CA LEU A 89 23.72 -5.36 12.39
C LEU A 89 24.36 -4.37 13.36
#